data_AF-A0AA96GQV3-F1
#
_entry.id   AF-A0AA96GQV3-F1
#
_cell.length_a   1.000
_cell.length_b   1.000
_cell.length_c   1.000
_cell.angle_alpha   90.00
_cell.angle_beta   90.00
_cell.angle_gamma   90.00
#
_symmetry.space_group_name_H-M   'P 1'
#
loop_
_entity.id
_entity.type
_entity.pdbx_description
1 polymer ?
#
loop_
_entity_poly.entity_id
_entity_poly.type
_entity_poly.pdbx_seq_one_letter_code
_entity_poly.pdbx_strand_id
1 'polypeptide(L)' 'MTRRYVMLVLRLSFLALDLIDAILAWHQPPTFMLEPFRRPIPLEWVAQRKFFGFLPL' A
#
# COMPACT_ATOMS: atom_id res chain seq x y z
N MET A 1 -17.10 0.90 15.49
CA MET A 1 -16.01 0.41 14.62
C MET A 1 -16.55 -0.72 13.75
N THR A 2 -16.49 -0.61 12.42
CA THR A 2 -17.01 -1.64 11.50
C THR A 2 -15.92 -2.60 11.04
N ARG A 3 -16.26 -3.85 10.72
CA ARG A 3 -15.32 -4.88 10.24
C ARG A 3 -14.46 -4.43 9.05
N ARG A 4 -15.03 -3.60 8.17
CA ARG A 4 -14.31 -2.99 7.02
C ARG A 4 -13.19 -2.06 7.47
N TYR A 5 -13.43 -1.24 8.50
CA TYR A 5 -12.43 -0.34 9.05
C TYR A 5 -11.24 -1.11 9.65
N VAL A 6 -11.52 -2.14 10.45
CA VAL A 6 -10.47 -3.00 11.04
C VAL A 6 -9.63 -3.67 9.95
N MET A 7 -10.26 -4.22 8.89
CA MET A 7 -9.52 -4.82 7.78
C MET A 7 -8.68 -3.79 7.00
N LEU A 8 -9.16 -2.55 6.87
CA LEU A 8 -8.42 -1.49 6.19
C LEU A 8 -7.19 -1.07 7.00
N VAL A 9 -7.34 -0.88 8.31
CA VAL A 9 -6.23 -0.57 9.23
C VAL A 9 -5.21 -1.71 9.21
N LEU A 10 -5.65 -2.97 9.34
CA LEU A 10 -4.75 -4.11 9.30
C LEU A 10 -3.98 -4.19 7.97
N ARG A 11 -4.65 -4.02 6.82
CA ARG A 11 -3.96 -4.00 5.51
C ARG A 11 -2.92 -2.90 5.41
N LEU A 12 -3.23 -1.70 5.87
CA LEU A 12 -2.29 -0.58 5.84
C LEU A 12 -1.11 -0.78 6.79
N SER A 13 -1.30 -1.47 7.93
CA SER A 13 -0.19 -1.82 8.82
C SER A 13 0.77 -2.88 8.26
N PHE A 14 0.36 -3.65 7.25
CA PHE A 14 1.22 -4.64 6.56
C PHE A 14 1.87 -4.09 5.28
N LEU A 15 1.74 -2.79 5.02
CA LEU A 15 2.36 -2.16 3.87
C LEU A 15 3.88 -2.10 4.06
N ALA A 16 4.64 -2.33 2.99
CA ALA A 16 6.10 -2.19 3.03
C ALA A 16 6.50 -0.76 3.46
N LEU A 17 7.56 -0.65 4.27
CA LEU A 17 7.96 0.61 4.91
C LEU A 17 8.21 1.74 3.90
N ASP A 18 8.84 1.43 2.77
CA ASP A 18 9.11 2.36 1.67
C ASP A 18 7.82 2.92 1.02
N LEU A 19 6.73 2.16 1.04
CA LEU A 19 5.43 2.63 0.56
C LEU A 19 4.77 3.58 1.57
N ILE A 20 4.97 3.33 2.86
CA ILE A 20 4.52 4.23 3.94
C ILE A 20 5.31 5.55 3.84
N ASP A 21 6.63 5.47 3.66
CA ASP A 21 7.48 6.64 3.46
C ASP A 21 7.05 7.44 2.23
N ALA A 22 6.68 6.78 1.14
CA ALA A 22 6.17 7.46 -0.06
C ALA A 22 4.83 8.19 0.17
N ILE A 23 3.94 7.63 1.01
CA ILE A 23 2.70 8.31 1.44
C ILE A 23 3.07 9.56 2.25
N LEU A 24 3.96 9.41 3.22
CA LEU A 24 4.34 10.48 4.14
C LEU A 24 5.16 11.59 3.45
N ALA A 25 6.00 11.23 2.48
CA ALA A 25 6.86 12.15 1.74
C ALA A 25 6.12 12.91 0.62
N TRP A 26 4.80 12.67 0.44
CA TRP A 26 4.01 13.17 -0.70
C TRP A 26 4.57 12.75 -2.07
N HIS A 27 5.48 11.76 -2.07
CA HIS A 27 6.12 11.21 -3.25
C HIS A 27 5.30 10.00 -3.74
N GLN A 28 4.03 10.25 -4.06
CA GLN A 28 3.14 9.22 -4.59
C GLN A 28 3.46 9.01 -6.08
N PRO A 29 3.94 7.83 -6.50
CA PRO A 29 3.98 7.51 -7.92
C PRO A 29 2.56 7.60 -8.51
N PRO A 30 2.42 7.85 -9.82
CA PRO A 30 1.10 8.00 -10.47
C PRO A 30 0.20 6.76 -10.34
N THR A 31 0.78 5.58 -10.09
CA THR A 31 0.07 4.33 -9.77
C THR A 31 -0.40 4.24 -8.31
N PHE A 32 0.00 5.16 -7.45
CA PHE A 32 -0.26 5.18 -6.01
C PHE A 32 -1.52 5.97 -5.65
N MET A 33 -2.61 5.73 -6.38
CA MET A 33 -3.91 6.34 -6.11
C MET A 33 -4.69 5.55 -5.06
N LEU A 34 -5.81 6.10 -4.57
CA LEU A 34 -6.68 5.41 -3.60
C LEU A 34 -7.35 4.16 -4.18
N GLU A 35 -7.58 4.09 -5.49
CA GLU A 35 -8.18 2.92 -6.15
C GLU A 35 -7.43 1.60 -5.88
N PRO A 36 -6.10 1.50 -6.03
CA PRO A 36 -5.38 0.26 -5.74
C PRO A 36 -5.51 -0.20 -4.29
N PHE A 37 -5.67 0.70 -3.31
CA PHE A 37 -5.92 0.32 -1.91
C PHE A 37 -7.28 -0.34 -1.67
N ARG A 38 -8.23 -0.17 -2.59
CA ARG A 38 -9.53 -0.86 -2.55
C ARG A 38 -9.44 -2.30 -3.09
N ARG A 39 -8.38 -2.64 -3.81
CA ARG A 39 -8.14 -3.99 -4.33
C ARG A 39 -7.45 -4.87 -3.28
N PRO A 40 -7.45 -6.20 -3.45
CA PRO A 40 -6.63 -7.08 -2.63
C PRO A 40 -5.15 -6.74 -2.81
N ILE A 41 -4.51 -6.24 -1.76
CA ILE A 41 -3.07 -5.94 -1.75
C ILE A 41 -2.32 -7.24 -1.41
N PRO A 42 -1.24 -7.59 -2.13
CA PRO A 42 -0.40 -8.74 -1.79
C PRO A 42 0.17 -8.62 -0.37
N LEU A 43 0.36 -9.74 0.35
CA LEU A 43 1.01 -9.70 1.66
C LEU A 43 2.54 -9.54 1.53
N GLU A 44 3.14 -10.17 0.53
CA GLU A 44 4.58 -10.12 0.27
C GLU A 44 5.03 -8.73 -0.17
N TRP A 45 6.00 -8.14 0.53
CA TRP A 45 6.47 -6.78 0.27
C TRP A 45 7.02 -6.57 -1.15
N VAL A 46 7.72 -7.57 -1.72
CA VAL A 46 8.20 -7.49 -3.11
C VAL A 46 7.03 -7.43 -4.10
N ALA A 47 5.96 -8.20 -3.84
CA ALA A 47 4.76 -8.16 -4.66
C ALA A 47 3.96 -6.86 -4.47
N GLN A 48 3.94 -6.30 -3.26
CA GLN A 48 3.35 -4.98 -3.00
C GLN A 48 4.05 -3.89 -3.80
N ARG A 49 5.40 -3.84 -3.75
CA ARG A 49 6.18 -2.85 -4.52
C ARG A 49 5.85 -2.91 -6.00
N LYS A 50 5.86 -4.11 -6.59
CA LYS A 50 5.43 -4.32 -7.99
C LYS A 50 4.00 -3.87 -8.24
N PHE A 51 3.07 -4.22 -7.35
CA PHE A 51 1.65 -3.84 -7.46
C PHE A 51 1.43 -2.32 -7.46
N PHE A 52 2.24 -1.61 -6.68
CA PHE A 52 2.17 -0.15 -6.55
C PHE A 52 3.10 0.61 -7.52
N GLY A 53 3.86 -0.09 -8.35
CA GLY A 53 4.77 0.49 -9.34
C GLY A 53 6.14 0.93 -8.78
N PHE A 54 6.51 0.47 -7.58
CA PHE A 54 7.86 0.66 -7.03
C PHE A 54 8.80 -0.38 -7.65
N LEU A 55 9.89 0.09 -8.26
CA LEU A 55 10.97 -0.80 -8.68
C LEU A 55 11.64 -1.39 -7.44
N PRO A 56 11.84 -2.71 -7.37
CA PRO A 56 12.73 -3.28 -6.38
C PRO A 56 14.15 -2.79 -6.67
N LEU A 57 14.77 -2.13 -5.68
CA LEU A 57 16.22 -1.97 -5.60
C LEU A 57 16.88 -3.35 -5.43
#